data_AF-A0A5D2SF34-F1
#
_entry.id   AF-A0A5D2SF34-F1
#
_cell.length_a   1.000
_cell.length_b   1.000
_cell.length_c   1.000
_cell.angle_alpha   90.00
_cell.angle_beta   90.00
_cell.angle_gamma   90.00
#
_symmetry.space_group_name_H-M   'P 1'
#
loop_
_entity.id
_entity.type
_entity.pdbx_description
1 polymer ?
#
loop_
_entity_poly.entity_id
_entity_poly.type
_entity_poly.pdbx_seq_one_letter_code
_entity_poly.pdbx_strand_id
1 'polypeptide(L)'
;MSELLNQKSSIQGKVPSGYLNSIFDLSGNWLHDATDTKTLAFDGYFISLYYLHLTAFPLVLNNRVKKSVPPHWDPTALSRFIQTYGTHIIVGMAIGGQDLICVRQNSSSTIPTSELRGYLEDLGDVMFSDGKS
;
A
#
# COMPACT_ATOMS: atom_id res chain seq x y z
N MET A 1 9.98 6.19 0.69
CA MET A 1 8.79 5.42 1.12
C MET A 1 8.16 4.63 -0.01
N SER A 2 7.68 5.26 -1.09
CA SER A 2 7.06 4.57 -2.24
C SER A 2 7.88 3.42 -2.81
N GLU A 3 9.14 3.68 -3.13
CA GLU A 3 10.05 2.67 -3.67
C GLU A 3 10.24 1.47 -2.72
N LEU A 4 10.31 1.70 -1.42
CA LEU A 4 10.43 0.65 -0.40
C LEU A 4 9.20 -0.28 -0.40
N LEU A 5 7.99 0.28 -0.38
CA LEU A 5 6.75 -0.51 -0.35
C LEU A 5 6.48 -1.20 -1.68
N ASN A 6 6.83 -0.56 -2.79
CA ASN A 6 6.74 -1.17 -4.11
C ASN A 6 7.68 -2.36 -4.23
N GLN A 7 8.94 -2.23 -3.80
CA GLN A 7 9.91 -3.34 -3.81
C GLN A 7 9.43 -4.51 -2.94
N LYS A 8 8.88 -4.23 -1.74
CA LYS A 8 8.25 -5.28 -0.92
C LYS A 8 7.09 -5.99 -1.61
N SER A 9 6.43 -5.32 -2.55
CA SER A 9 5.33 -5.85 -3.36
C SER A 9 5.79 -6.41 -4.73
N SER A 10 7.11 -6.52 -4.97
CA SER A 10 7.69 -6.89 -6.27
C SER A 10 7.27 -5.98 -7.44
N ILE A 11 6.93 -4.72 -7.14
CA ILE A 11 6.61 -3.67 -8.11
C ILE A 11 7.84 -2.79 -8.29
N GLN A 12 8.21 -2.47 -9.53
CA GLN A 12 9.33 -1.59 -9.83
C GLN A 12 8.90 -0.12 -9.89
N GLY A 13 9.83 0.77 -9.54
CA GLY A 13 9.66 2.22 -9.72
C GLY A 13 9.17 2.98 -8.48
N LYS A 14 8.98 4.28 -8.68
CA LYS A 14 8.78 5.27 -7.59
C LYS A 14 7.35 5.75 -7.44
N VAL A 15 6.45 5.39 -8.35
CA VAL A 15 5.05 5.80 -8.31
C VAL A 15 4.36 5.12 -7.11
N PRO A 16 3.67 5.87 -6.23
CA PRO A 16 2.95 5.29 -5.09
C PRO A 16 2.00 4.17 -5.52
N SER A 17 2.15 3.00 -4.90
CA SER A 17 1.19 1.90 -5.04
C SER A 17 -0.11 2.20 -4.29
N GLY A 18 -1.19 1.51 -4.68
CA GLY A 18 -2.45 1.58 -3.95
C GLY A 18 -2.31 1.17 -2.48
N TYR A 19 -1.37 0.26 -2.17
CA TYR A 19 -1.05 -0.11 -0.78
C TYR A 19 -0.50 1.08 0.01
N LEU A 20 0.49 1.81 -0.53
CA LEU A 20 1.01 3.01 0.11
C LEU A 20 -0.10 4.03 0.34
N ASN A 21 -0.92 4.28 -0.69
CA ASN A 21 -2.00 5.25 -0.59
C ASN A 21 -3.00 4.86 0.50
N SER A 22 -3.32 3.57 0.61
CA SER A 22 -4.26 3.06 1.62
C SER A 22 -3.72 3.21 3.05
N ILE A 23 -2.46 2.86 3.32
CA ILE A 23 -1.95 2.87 4.70
C ILE A 23 -1.65 4.28 5.24
N PHE A 24 -1.43 5.25 4.35
CA PHE A 24 -1.17 6.65 4.71
C PHE A 24 -2.34 7.60 4.43
N ASP A 25 -3.51 7.05 4.06
CA ASP A 25 -4.71 7.81 3.70
C ASP A 25 -4.41 8.92 2.65
N LEU A 26 -3.78 8.53 1.55
CA LEU A 26 -3.49 9.41 0.42
C LEU A 26 -4.60 9.32 -0.64
N SER A 27 -4.88 10.43 -1.31
CA SER A 27 -5.92 10.51 -2.33
C SER A 27 -5.60 9.73 -3.61
N GLY A 28 -4.31 9.42 -3.83
CA GLY A 28 -3.81 8.83 -5.07
C GLY A 28 -3.40 9.87 -6.12
N ASN A 29 -3.68 11.15 -5.87
CA ASN A 29 -3.05 12.25 -6.59
C ASN A 29 -1.70 12.58 -5.93
N TRP A 30 -0.70 11.75 -6.25
CA TRP A 30 0.60 11.76 -5.57
C TRP A 30 1.27 13.14 -5.52
N LEU A 31 1.05 13.99 -6.54
CA LEU A 31 1.66 15.31 -6.61
C LEU A 31 1.09 16.23 -5.52
N HIS A 32 -0.22 16.24 -5.34
CA HIS A 32 -0.89 17.01 -4.29
C HIS A 32 -0.68 16.37 -2.92
N ASP A 33 -0.71 15.04 -2.83
CA ASP A 33 -0.46 14.34 -1.57
C ASP A 33 0.96 14.65 -1.03
N ALA A 34 1.93 14.83 -1.93
CA ALA A 34 3.31 15.18 -1.58
C ALA A 34 3.48 16.63 -1.11
N THR A 35 2.69 17.60 -1.59
CA THR A 35 2.82 19.01 -1.15
C THR A 35 2.43 19.20 0.31
N ASP A 36 1.44 18.44 0.78
CA ASP A 36 0.92 18.56 2.15
C ASP A 36 1.66 17.66 3.14
N THR A 37 2.62 16.86 2.67
CA THR A 37 3.29 15.83 3.46
C THR A 37 4.77 16.14 3.61
N LYS A 38 5.20 16.40 4.85
CA LYS A 38 6.61 16.58 5.22
C LYS A 38 7.37 15.26 5.24
N THR A 39 6.81 14.24 5.89
CA THR A 39 7.45 12.94 6.08
C THR A 39 6.38 11.88 6.27
N LEU A 40 6.64 10.69 5.73
CA LEU A 40 5.88 9.47 5.99
C LEU A 40 6.75 8.52 6.81
N ALA A 41 6.20 7.95 7.87
CA ALA A 41 6.85 6.89 8.62
C ALA A 41 5.80 5.86 9.07
N PHE A 42 6.20 4.61 9.16
CA PHE A 42 5.35 3.57 9.70
C PHE A 42 6.18 2.57 10.48
N ASP A 43 5.55 1.96 11.47
CA ASP A 43 6.04 0.79 12.18
C ASP A 43 4.92 -0.24 12.26
N GLY A 44 5.26 -1.50 12.44
CA GLY A 44 4.24 -2.53 12.50
C GLY A 44 4.74 -3.94 12.72
N TYR A 45 3.83 -4.75 13.20
CA TYR A 45 4.02 -6.17 13.45
C TYR A 45 3.31 -6.99 12.37
N PHE A 46 4.04 -7.91 11.73
CA PHE A 46 3.52 -8.72 10.63
C PHE A 46 3.67 -10.21 10.96
N ILE A 47 2.56 -10.93 10.98
CA ILE A 47 2.53 -12.38 11.16
C ILE A 47 2.13 -13.01 9.84
N SER A 48 2.96 -13.93 9.34
CA SER A 48 2.64 -14.76 8.18
C SER A 48 2.27 -16.16 8.64
N LEU A 49 1.04 -16.59 8.40
CA LEU A 49 0.54 -17.92 8.74
C LEU A 49 0.70 -18.91 7.56
N TYR A 50 0.42 -18.43 6.34
CA TYR A 50 0.53 -19.23 5.13
C TYR A 50 1.03 -18.37 3.97
N TYR A 51 1.67 -19.01 2.99
CA TYR A 51 2.04 -18.36 1.74
C TYR A 51 1.23 -18.96 0.60
N LEU A 52 0.58 -18.11 -0.18
CA LEU A 52 -0.07 -18.48 -1.43
C LEU A 52 0.79 -18.02 -2.59
N HIS A 53 0.90 -18.88 -3.62
CA HIS A 53 1.55 -18.55 -4.87
C HIS A 53 0.70 -19.08 -6.02
N LEU A 54 0.49 -18.26 -7.05
CA LEU A 54 -0.11 -18.70 -8.30
C LEU A 54 0.89 -19.61 -9.02
N THR A 55 0.56 -20.89 -9.14
CA THR A 55 1.38 -21.89 -9.85
C THR A 55 0.81 -22.25 -11.23
N ALA A 56 -0.42 -21.82 -11.53
CA ALA A 56 -1.09 -22.13 -12.77
C ALA A 56 -0.47 -21.38 -13.96
N PHE A 57 -0.19 -22.12 -15.03
CA PHE A 57 0.23 -21.55 -16.31
C PHE A 57 -0.36 -22.36 -17.47
N PRO A 58 -1.07 -21.73 -18.44
CA PRO A 58 -1.38 -20.31 -18.53
C PRO A 58 -2.48 -19.87 -17.55
N LEU A 59 -2.47 -18.60 -17.15
CA LEU A 59 -3.56 -18.03 -16.36
C LEU A 59 -4.83 -17.89 -17.20
N VAL A 60 -5.98 -18.27 -16.64
CA VAL A 60 -7.29 -18.12 -17.29
C VAL A 60 -8.06 -16.99 -16.63
N LEU A 61 -8.36 -15.93 -17.38
CA LEU A 61 -9.17 -14.82 -16.87
C LEU A 61 -10.61 -15.27 -16.59
N ASN A 62 -11.16 -14.81 -15.47
CA ASN A 62 -12.57 -14.99 -15.14
C ASN A 62 -13.45 -14.34 -16.24
N ASN A 63 -14.53 -15.01 -16.64
CA ASN A 63 -15.41 -14.53 -17.71
C ASN A 63 -15.99 -13.14 -17.44
N ARG A 64 -16.20 -12.77 -16.17
CA ARG A 64 -16.63 -11.43 -15.79
C ARG A 64 -15.58 -10.37 -16.16
N VAL A 65 -14.30 -10.63 -15.84
CA VAL A 65 -13.19 -9.73 -16.18
C VAL A 65 -13.07 -9.59 -17.68
N LYS A 66 -13.10 -10.71 -18.43
CA LYS A 66 -13.03 -10.69 -19.90
C LYS A 66 -14.11 -9.81 -20.53
N LYS A 67 -15.36 -9.94 -20.07
CA LYS A 67 -16.50 -9.16 -20.56
C LYS A 67 -16.43 -7.67 -20.21
N SER A 68 -15.71 -7.32 -19.15
CA SER A 68 -15.56 -5.93 -18.71
C SER A 68 -14.45 -5.18 -19.44
N VAL A 69 -13.58 -5.87 -20.17
CA VAL A 69 -12.55 -5.21 -21.00
C VAL A 69 -13.24 -4.48 -22.15
N PRO A 70 -13.01 -3.17 -22.33
CA PRO A 70 -13.56 -2.43 -23.46
C PRO A 70 -13.06 -3.02 -24.79
N PRO A 71 -13.95 -3.27 -25.77
CA PRO A 71 -13.56 -3.87 -27.06
C PRO A 71 -12.79 -2.91 -27.97
N HIS A 72 -12.82 -1.61 -27.67
CA HIS A 72 -12.15 -0.55 -28.42
C HIS A 72 -11.52 0.45 -27.44
N TRP A 73 -10.63 1.30 -27.94
CA TRP A 73 -10.04 2.38 -27.15
C TRP A 73 -11.11 3.39 -26.73
N ASP A 74 -11.41 3.41 -25.43
CA ASP A 74 -12.25 4.41 -24.78
C ASP A 74 -11.58 4.78 -23.44
N PRO A 75 -10.99 5.99 -23.32
CA PRO A 75 -10.32 6.43 -22.09
C PRO A 75 -11.21 6.36 -20.85
N THR A 76 -12.51 6.64 -20.98
CA THR A 76 -13.43 6.65 -19.84
C THR A 76 -13.75 5.22 -19.41
N ALA A 77 -14.01 4.32 -20.35
CA ALA A 77 -14.26 2.90 -20.05
C ALA A 77 -13.00 2.21 -19.48
N LEU A 78 -11.81 2.54 -20.00
CA LEU A 78 -10.53 2.04 -19.48
C LEU A 78 -10.26 2.54 -18.06
N SER A 79 -10.51 3.83 -17.80
CA SER A 79 -10.39 4.40 -16.45
C SER A 79 -11.29 3.66 -15.46
N ARG A 80 -12.57 3.41 -15.82
CA ARG A 80 -13.50 2.63 -14.99
C ARG A 80 -13.05 1.18 -14.79
N PHE A 81 -12.50 0.54 -15.82
CA PHE A 81 -11.95 -0.80 -15.71
C PHE A 81 -10.81 -0.85 -14.69
N ILE A 82 -9.86 0.08 -14.76
CA ILE A 82 -8.74 0.18 -13.82
C ILE A 82 -9.23 0.47 -12.40
N GLN A 83 -10.21 1.36 -12.24
CA GLN A 83 -10.81 1.63 -10.92
C GLN A 83 -11.51 0.39 -10.34
N THR A 84 -12.11 -0.46 -11.18
CA THR A 84 -12.85 -1.65 -10.75
C THR A 84 -11.93 -2.85 -10.47
N TYR A 85 -10.93 -3.07 -11.32
CA TYR A 85 -10.10 -4.29 -11.30
C TYR A 85 -8.65 -4.06 -10.84
N GLY A 86 -8.23 -2.80 -10.70
CA GLY A 86 -6.87 -2.42 -10.37
C GLY A 86 -5.91 -2.45 -11.57
N THR A 87 -4.62 -2.33 -11.27
CA THR A 87 -3.54 -2.26 -12.26
C THR A 87 -2.63 -3.50 -12.26
N HIS A 88 -2.67 -4.31 -11.20
CA HIS A 88 -1.78 -5.45 -10.99
C HIS A 88 -2.59 -6.66 -10.50
N ILE A 89 -2.03 -7.86 -10.68
CA ILE A 89 -2.55 -9.09 -10.09
C ILE A 89 -1.61 -9.59 -8.99
N ILE A 90 -2.17 -10.28 -7.99
CA ILE A 90 -1.38 -10.89 -6.92
C ILE A 90 -0.89 -12.26 -7.40
N VAL A 91 0.42 -12.41 -7.58
CA VAL A 91 1.05 -13.69 -7.99
C VAL A 91 1.58 -14.49 -6.80
N GLY A 92 1.85 -13.83 -5.69
CA GLY A 92 2.18 -14.46 -4.43
C GLY A 92 1.87 -13.52 -3.27
N MET A 93 1.43 -14.08 -2.15
CA MET A 93 1.17 -13.31 -0.94
C MET A 93 1.35 -14.15 0.32
N ALA A 94 1.82 -13.50 1.38
CA ALA A 94 1.65 -14.02 2.73
C ALA A 94 0.23 -13.70 3.22
N ILE A 95 -0.37 -14.66 3.91
CA ILE A 95 -1.66 -14.51 4.59
C ILE A 95 -1.41 -14.66 6.08
N GLY A 96 -1.96 -13.75 6.87
CA GLY A 96 -1.88 -13.76 8.31
C GLY A 96 -2.46 -12.46 8.88
N GLY A 97 -1.76 -11.86 9.83
CA GLY A 97 -2.16 -10.61 10.48
C GLY A 97 -1.13 -9.51 10.28
N GLN A 98 -1.58 -8.26 10.31
CA GLN A 98 -0.71 -7.09 10.37
C GLN A 98 -1.33 -6.07 11.32
N ASP A 99 -0.51 -5.52 12.21
CA ASP A 99 -0.83 -4.32 12.97
C ASP A 99 0.14 -3.23 12.57
N LEU A 100 -0.39 -2.09 12.11
CA LEU A 100 0.38 -1.02 11.49
C LEU A 100 0.05 0.31 12.12
N ILE A 101 1.10 1.04 12.48
CA ILE A 101 1.02 2.44 12.89
C ILE A 101 1.64 3.25 11.76
N CYS A 102 0.83 4.08 11.12
CA CYS A 102 1.25 4.93 10.02
C CYS A 102 1.14 6.40 10.42
N VAL A 103 2.22 7.14 10.26
CA VAL A 103 2.30 8.58 10.55
C VAL A 103 2.52 9.32 9.25
N ARG A 104 1.55 10.19 8.93
CA ARG A 104 1.66 11.20 7.88
C ARG A 104 1.89 12.55 8.53
N GLN A 105 3.13 13.03 8.49
CA GLN A 105 3.48 14.33 9.05
C GLN A 105 3.13 15.44 8.05
N ASN A 106 2.29 16.39 8.45
CA ASN A 106 1.93 17.54 7.62
C ASN A 106 3.14 18.47 7.38
N SER A 107 3.21 19.13 6.22
CA SER A 107 4.21 20.16 5.88
C SER A 107 4.34 21.27 6.92
N SER A 108 3.25 21.62 7.63
CA SER A 108 3.24 22.63 8.70
C SER A 108 3.76 22.14 10.06
N SER A 109 4.10 20.86 10.20
CA SER A 109 4.54 20.28 11.47
C SER A 109 5.88 20.84 11.94
N THR A 110 5.91 21.32 13.19
CA THR A 110 7.13 21.81 13.86
C THR A 110 8.06 20.68 14.31
N ILE A 111 7.56 19.45 14.46
CA ILE A 111 8.36 18.30 14.87
C ILE A 111 9.46 18.02 13.83
N PRO A 112 10.74 17.90 14.24
CA PRO A 112 11.83 17.52 13.36
C PRO A 112 11.68 16.08 12.85
N THR A 113 12.03 15.84 11.58
CA THR A 113 11.99 14.49 10.99
C THR A 113 12.90 13.50 11.72
N SER A 114 13.98 13.97 12.34
CA SER A 114 14.89 13.15 13.15
C SER A 114 14.27 12.61 14.43
N GLU A 115 13.29 13.31 15.02
CA GLU A 115 12.59 12.88 16.24
C GLU A 115 11.41 11.96 15.94
N LEU A 116 10.86 12.03 14.73
CA LEU A 116 9.69 11.26 14.31
C LEU A 116 9.87 9.75 14.54
N ARG A 117 11.09 9.25 14.34
CA ARG A 117 11.42 7.85 14.59
C ARG A 117 11.25 7.47 16.05
N GLY A 118 11.74 8.29 16.98
CA GLY A 118 11.61 8.03 18.42
C GLY A 118 10.14 8.01 18.85
N TYR A 119 9.35 8.99 18.41
CA TYR A 119 7.91 9.01 18.71
C TYR A 119 7.16 7.80 18.14
N LEU A 120 7.58 7.32 16.97
CA LEU A 120 6.98 6.14 16.35
C LEU A 120 7.36 4.86 17.10
N GLU A 121 8.62 4.75 17.55
CA GLU A 121 9.10 3.65 18.40
C GLU A 121 8.35 3.65 19.75
N ASP A 122 8.23 4.79 20.43
CA ASP A 122 7.47 4.93 21.68
C ASP A 122 6.00 4.53 21.51
N LEU A 123 5.38 4.93 20.38
CA LEU A 123 4.00 4.56 20.08
C LEU A 123 3.86 3.07 19.76
N GLY A 124 4.82 2.50 19.04
CA GLY A 124 4.91 1.07 18.75
C GLY A 124 5.04 0.24 20.04
N ASP A 125 5.90 0.65 20.96
CA ASP A 125 6.07 -0.01 22.26
C ASP A 125 4.78 -0.01 23.07
N VAL A 126 4.01 1.10 23.07
CA VAL A 126 2.71 1.15 23.78
C VAL A 126 1.64 0.30 23.11
N MET A 127 1.60 0.28 21.78
CA MET A 127 0.51 -0.35 21.03
C MET A 127 0.72 -1.84 20.78
N PHE A 128 1.98 -2.27 20.64
CA PHE A 128 2.34 -3.65 20.31
C PHE A 128 2.92 -4.43 21.49
N SER A 129 3.13 -3.82 22.65
CA SER A 129 3.42 -4.59 23.85
C SER A 129 2.17 -5.34 24.30
N ASP A 130 2.29 -6.66 24.40
CA ASP A 130 1.30 -7.48 25.09
C ASP A 130 1.20 -6.93 26.52
N GLY A 131 0.11 -6.21 26.82
CA GLY A 131 -0.18 -5.78 28.18
C GLY A 131 -0.06 -7.00 29.08
N LYS A 132 0.84 -6.94 30.08
CA LYS A 132 1.10 -8.06 30.99
C LYS A 132 -0.23 -8.68 31.41
N SER A 133 -0.50 -9.87 30.89
CA SER A 133 -1.70 -10.65 31.16
C SER A 133 -1.69 -11.16 32.59
#